data_AF-A0A257CM81-F1
#
_entry.id   AF-A0A257CM81-F1
#
_cell.length_a   1.000
_cell.length_b   1.000
_cell.length_c   1.000
_cell.angle_alpha   90.00
_cell.angle_beta   90.00
_cell.angle_gamma   90.00
#
_symmetry.space_group_name_H-M   'P 1'
#
loop_
_entity.id
_entity.type
_entity.pdbx_description
1 polymer ?
#
loop_
_entity_poly.entity_id
_entity_poly.type
_entity_poly.pdbx_seq_one_letter_code
_entity_poly.pdbx_strand_id
1 'polypeptide(L)'
;MADATSSPHSQASSFLTDLVWMAFWTLVLGSLLAAPHWLWVIDHWNDSTTPVPVGSVQRIHFIGDWGINTQIDTEDRSFVVHDMTRLQKGSRIEQRKTRDSLQLCAVDVARTVLHCEDLMRQ
;
A
#
# COMPACT_ATOMS: atom_id res chain seq x y z
N MET A 1 6.90 -68.21 41.86
CA MET A 1 5.75 -67.65 41.11
C MET A 1 5.81 -66.16 41.30
N ALA A 2 6.22 -65.43 40.26
CA ALA A 2 6.33 -63.97 40.29
C ALA A 2 5.33 -63.44 39.25
N ASP A 3 4.23 -62.88 39.73
CA ASP A 3 3.23 -62.23 38.89
C ASP A 3 3.69 -60.82 38.56
N ALA A 4 4.08 -60.63 37.30
CA ALA A 4 4.36 -59.32 36.73
C ALA A 4 3.04 -58.59 36.46
N THR A 5 2.64 -57.73 37.39
CA THR A 5 1.51 -56.81 37.22
C THR A 5 1.96 -55.62 36.36
N SER A 6 1.80 -55.70 35.04
CA SER A 6 2.04 -54.57 34.14
C SER A 6 0.87 -53.59 34.21
N SER A 7 1.10 -52.42 34.78
CA SER A 7 0.11 -51.35 34.92
C SER A 7 0.01 -50.53 33.62
N PRO A 8 -1.16 -50.44 32.95
CA PRO A 8 -1.31 -49.68 31.71
C PRO A 8 -1.81 -48.27 32.03
N HIS A 9 -0.92 -47.37 32.47
CA HIS A 9 -1.37 -46.03 32.91
C HIS A 9 -0.41 -44.89 32.57
N SER A 10 0.10 -44.82 31.34
CA SER A 10 0.93 -43.66 30.93
C SER A 10 0.93 -43.30 29.44
N GLN A 11 0.02 -43.82 28.61
CA GLN A 11 0.02 -43.49 27.17
C GLN A 11 -0.95 -42.37 26.76
N ALA A 12 -1.99 -42.10 27.55
CA ALA A 12 -3.00 -41.10 27.17
C ALA A 12 -2.53 -39.64 27.36
N SER A 13 -1.63 -39.38 28.33
CA SER A 13 -1.15 -38.03 28.65
C SER A 13 -0.12 -37.49 27.66
N SER A 14 0.73 -38.35 27.08
CA SER A 14 1.71 -37.95 26.08
C SER A 14 1.02 -37.49 24.79
N PHE A 15 -0.01 -38.20 24.35
CA PHE A 15 -0.75 -37.84 23.13
C PHE A 15 -1.42 -36.47 23.23
N LEU A 16 -2.06 -36.15 24.36
CA LEU A 16 -2.67 -34.82 24.57
C LEU A 16 -1.61 -33.72 24.60
N THR A 17 -0.48 -33.98 25.23
CA THR A 17 0.63 -33.02 25.30
C THR A 17 1.21 -32.76 23.91
N ASP A 18 1.43 -33.81 23.11
CA ASP A 18 1.93 -33.70 21.73
C ASP A 18 0.93 -32.97 20.82
N LEU A 19 -0.37 -33.24 20.98
CA LEU A 19 -1.41 -32.57 20.19
C LEU A 19 -1.48 -31.07 20.50
N VAL A 20 -1.40 -30.68 21.78
CA VAL A 20 -1.35 -29.27 22.18
C VAL A 20 -0.08 -28.60 21.65
N TRP A 21 1.06 -29.29 21.71
CA TRP A 21 2.32 -28.77 21.19
C TRP A 21 2.27 -28.55 19.67
N MET A 22 1.74 -29.51 18.92
CA MET A 22 1.56 -29.39 17.47
C MET A 22 0.54 -28.30 17.10
N ALA A 23 -0.56 -28.18 17.86
CA ALA A 23 -1.54 -27.11 17.66
C ALA A 23 -0.93 -25.72 17.92
N PHE A 24 -0.08 -25.61 18.95
CA PHE A 24 0.64 -24.37 19.23
C PHE A 24 1.56 -23.98 18.06
N TRP A 25 2.38 -24.89 17.57
CA TRP A 25 3.29 -24.60 16.46
C TRP A 25 2.58 -24.29 15.15
N THR A 26 1.48 -24.99 14.86
CA THR A 26 0.67 -24.70 13.66
C THR A 26 0.02 -23.31 13.73
N LEU A 27 -0.44 -22.88 14.89
CA LEU A 27 -0.92 -21.50 15.10
C LEU A 27 0.19 -20.48 14.90
N VAL A 28 1.36 -20.68 15.51
CA VAL A 28 2.51 -19.76 15.37
C VAL A 28 2.93 -19.65 13.90
N LEU A 29 3.06 -20.78 13.20
CA LEU A 29 3.42 -20.78 11.78
C LEU A 29 2.34 -20.11 10.91
N GLY A 30 1.07 -20.39 11.19
CA GLY A 30 -0.06 -19.77 10.50
C GLY A 30 -0.08 -18.25 10.66
N SER A 31 0.18 -17.75 11.88
CA SER A 31 0.28 -16.31 12.14
C SER A 31 1.48 -15.68 11.44
N LEU A 32 2.63 -16.35 11.41
CA LEU A 32 3.83 -15.88 10.70
C LEU A 32 3.61 -15.77 9.18
N LEU A 33 2.91 -16.74 8.59
CA LEU A 33 2.56 -16.71 7.17
C LEU A 33 1.49 -15.67 6.85
N ALA A 34 0.60 -15.38 7.80
CA ALA A 34 -0.40 -14.33 7.64
C ALA A 34 0.19 -12.92 7.79
N ALA A 35 1.25 -12.74 8.59
CA ALA A 35 1.85 -11.43 8.87
C ALA A 35 2.07 -10.51 7.65
N PRO A 36 2.67 -10.95 6.52
CA PRO A 36 2.85 -10.08 5.34
C PRO A 36 1.53 -9.61 4.74
N HIS A 37 0.48 -10.43 4.77
CA HIS A 37 -0.84 -10.05 4.29
C HIS A 37 -1.47 -8.98 5.18
N TRP A 38 -1.33 -9.09 6.49
CA TRP A 38 -1.86 -8.09 7.44
C TRP A 38 -1.12 -6.76 7.35
N LEU A 39 0.21 -6.80 7.19
CA LEU A 39 1.02 -5.59 6.94
C LEU A 39 0.56 -4.87 5.67
N TRP A 40 0.29 -5.61 4.59
CA TRP A 40 -0.25 -5.03 3.36
C TRP A 40 -1.61 -4.36 3.59
N VAL A 41 -2.54 -5.02 4.28
CA VAL A 41 -3.87 -4.46 4.57
C VAL A 41 -3.77 -3.20 5.42
N ILE A 42 -2.91 -3.17 6.44
CA ILE A 42 -2.74 -2.00 7.32
C ILE A 42 -2.16 -0.83 6.53
N ASP A 43 -1.14 -1.08 5.71
CA ASP A 43 -0.46 -0.05 4.92
C ASP A 43 -1.39 0.59 3.87
N HIS A 44 -2.32 -0.21 3.32
CA HIS A 44 -3.28 0.24 2.30
C HIS A 44 -4.66 0.58 2.87
N TRP A 45 -4.88 0.48 4.18
CA TRP A 45 -6.18 0.81 4.80
C TRP A 45 -6.53 2.30 4.65
N ASN A 46 -5.49 3.16 4.63
CA ASN A 46 -5.65 4.60 4.46
C ASN A 46 -5.45 5.06 3.00
N ASP A 47 -5.38 4.12 2.05
CA ASP A 47 -5.34 4.44 0.63
C ASP A 47 -6.74 4.86 0.20
N SER A 48 -7.07 6.11 0.51
CA SER A 48 -8.30 6.67 0.01
C SER A 48 -8.24 6.68 -1.51
N THR A 49 -9.06 5.82 -2.11
CA THR A 49 -9.33 5.81 -3.56
C THR A 49 -10.05 7.07 -4.01
N THR A 50 -10.46 7.93 -3.07
CA THR A 50 -11.06 9.22 -3.39
C THR A 50 -9.99 10.16 -3.96
N PRO A 51 -10.16 10.68 -5.18
CA PRO A 51 -9.29 11.73 -5.68
C PRO A 51 -9.29 12.93 -4.73
N VAL A 52 -8.10 13.40 -4.36
CA VAL A 52 -7.95 14.58 -3.51
C VAL A 52 -7.82 15.80 -4.41
N PRO A 53 -8.75 16.78 -4.35
CA PRO A 53 -8.62 17.99 -5.14
C PRO A 53 -7.39 18.78 -4.70
N VAL A 54 -6.63 19.29 -5.67
CA VAL A 54 -5.32 19.94 -5.46
C VAL A 54 -5.35 21.43 -5.80
N GLY A 55 -6.43 21.87 -6.43
CA GLY A 55 -6.60 23.22 -6.97
C GLY A 55 -6.33 23.28 -8.47
N SER A 56 -5.92 24.47 -8.94
CA SER A 56 -5.55 24.69 -10.33
C SER A 56 -4.03 24.88 -10.50
N VAL A 57 -3.51 24.56 -11.69
CA VAL A 57 -2.10 24.79 -12.04
C VAL A 57 -1.84 26.29 -12.15
N GLN A 58 -0.99 26.86 -11.29
CA GLN A 58 -0.60 28.27 -11.40
C GLN A 58 0.64 28.46 -12.26
N ARG A 59 1.65 27.61 -12.06
CA ARG A 59 2.94 27.74 -12.75
C ARG A 59 3.57 26.38 -12.99
N ILE A 60 4.31 26.28 -14.09
CA ILE A 60 5.03 25.08 -14.51
C ILE A 60 6.49 25.49 -14.68
N HIS A 61 7.37 24.80 -13.97
CA HIS A 61 8.81 25.01 -13.95
C HIS A 61 9.51 23.74 -14.41
N PHE A 62 10.34 23.83 -15.44
CA PHE A 62 11.16 22.71 -15.88
C PHE A 62 12.45 22.67 -15.05
N ILE A 63 12.73 21.54 -14.41
CA ILE A 63 13.91 21.29 -13.58
C ILE A 63 14.88 20.39 -14.35
N GLY A 64 16.13 20.85 -14.46
CA GLY A 64 17.23 20.14 -15.10
C GLY A 64 17.47 20.57 -16.55
N ASP A 65 18.68 20.29 -17.04
CA ASP A 65 19.20 20.80 -18.32
C ASP A 65 18.44 20.30 -19.57
N TRP A 66 17.53 19.34 -19.42
CA TRP A 66 16.77 18.72 -20.52
C TRP A 66 15.25 18.62 -20.25
N GLY A 67 14.74 19.23 -19.17
CA GLY A 67 13.31 19.17 -18.84
C GLY A 67 12.80 17.78 -18.45
N ILE A 68 13.67 16.94 -17.88
CA ILE A 68 13.36 15.57 -17.44
C ILE A 68 12.42 15.58 -16.23
N ASN A 69 12.45 16.64 -15.42
CA ASN A 69 11.55 16.79 -14.30
C ASN A 69 10.79 18.09 -14.45
N THR A 70 9.49 18.05 -14.17
CA THR A 70 8.67 19.26 -14.20
C THR A 70 8.08 19.51 -12.82
N GLN A 71 8.35 20.67 -12.26
CA GLN A 71 7.70 21.16 -11.06
C GLN A 71 6.42 21.91 -11.44
N ILE A 72 5.33 21.54 -10.80
CA ILE A 72 4.00 22.10 -11.01
C ILE A 72 3.56 22.72 -9.69
N ASP A 73 3.41 24.04 -9.70
CA ASP A 73 2.93 24.79 -8.55
C ASP A 73 1.42 25.00 -8.70
N THR A 74 0.68 24.53 -7.71
CA THR A 74 -0.77 24.65 -7.60
C THR A 74 -1.13 25.73 -6.59
N GLU A 75 -2.43 25.99 -6.41
CA GLU A 75 -2.92 26.91 -5.37
C GLU A 75 -2.51 26.47 -3.95
N ASP A 76 -2.52 25.16 -3.70
CA ASP A 76 -2.30 24.61 -2.36
C ASP A 76 -0.86 24.11 -2.14
N ARG A 77 -0.21 23.57 -3.19
CA ARG A 77 1.06 22.83 -3.05
C ARG A 77 1.85 22.73 -4.35
N SER A 78 3.14 22.45 -4.22
CA SER A 78 4.03 22.20 -5.36
C SER A 78 4.30 20.71 -5.51
N PHE A 79 4.33 20.23 -6.75
CA PHE A 79 4.61 18.84 -7.08
C PHE A 79 5.74 18.73 -8.08
N VAL A 80 6.43 17.60 -8.07
CA VAL A 80 7.39 17.27 -9.12
C VAL A 80 6.91 16.01 -9.84
N VAL A 81 6.77 16.14 -11.15
CA VAL A 81 6.31 15.08 -12.05
C VAL A 81 7.50 14.62 -12.89
N HIS A 82 7.55 13.32 -13.17
CA HIS A 82 8.50 12.78 -14.13
C HIS A 82 8.15 13.21 -15.55
N ASP A 83 9.18 13.53 -16.31
CA ASP A 83 9.11 13.96 -17.71
C ASP A 83 8.38 15.30 -17.91
N MET A 84 8.13 15.60 -19.18
CA MET A 84 7.52 16.82 -19.65
C MET A 84 6.01 16.78 -19.38
N THR A 85 5.52 17.67 -18.53
CA THR A 85 4.08 17.77 -18.25
C THR A 85 3.30 18.32 -19.45
N ARG A 86 2.14 17.72 -19.73
CA ARG A 86 1.12 18.22 -20.67
C ARG A 86 0.03 19.01 -19.95
N LEU A 87 0.14 19.19 -18.64
CA LEU A 87 -0.79 19.99 -17.86
C LEU A 87 -0.71 21.45 -18.32
N GLN A 88 -1.87 22.08 -18.48
CA GLN A 88 -1.95 23.48 -18.87
C GLN A 88 -2.16 24.36 -17.64
N LYS A 89 -1.62 25.59 -17.69
CA LYS A 89 -1.91 26.59 -16.68
C LYS A 89 -3.42 26.84 -16.57
N GLY A 90 -3.95 26.85 -15.36
CA GLY A 90 -5.37 27.00 -15.05
C GLY A 90 -6.18 25.69 -15.12
N SER A 91 -5.58 24.58 -15.54
CA SER A 91 -6.25 23.28 -15.47
C SER A 91 -6.49 22.88 -14.02
N ARG A 92 -7.67 22.32 -13.73
CA ARG A 92 -7.97 21.73 -12.43
C ARG A 92 -7.33 20.38 -12.32
N ILE A 93 -6.75 20.10 -11.17
CA ILE A 93 -5.97 18.89 -10.93
C ILE A 93 -6.44 18.20 -9.67
N GLU A 94 -6.52 16.88 -9.78
CA GLU A 94 -6.83 15.94 -8.72
C GLU A 94 -5.62 15.02 -8.52
N GLN A 95 -5.26 14.79 -7.26
CA GLN A 95 -4.27 13.79 -6.93
C GLN A 95 -4.98 12.45 -6.76
N ARG A 96 -4.49 11.43 -7.46
CA ARG A 96 -4.99 10.06 -7.37
C ARG A 96 -3.88 9.16 -6.89
N LYS A 97 -4.14 8.40 -5.83
CA LYS A 97 -3.25 7.32 -5.42
C LYS A 97 -3.64 6.06 -6.19
N THR A 98 -2.71 5.55 -6.99
CA THR A 98 -2.81 4.20 -7.56
C THR A 98 -2.11 3.21 -6.64
N ARG A 99 -2.22 1.92 -6.95
CA ARG A 99 -1.63 0.84 -6.15
C ARG A 99 -0.13 1.02 -5.93
N ASP A 100 0.57 1.56 -6.94
CA ASP A 100 2.03 1.62 -6.95
C ASP A 100 2.58 3.05 -7.05
N SER A 101 1.78 4.03 -7.51
CA SER A 101 2.22 5.42 -7.71
C SER A 101 1.21 6.46 -7.21
N LEU A 102 1.69 7.69 -7.03
CA LEU A 102 0.81 8.86 -6.92
C LEU A 102 0.74 9.50 -8.30
N GLN A 103 -0.44 9.93 -8.72
CA GLN A 103 -0.66 10.56 -10.03
C GLN A 103 -1.33 11.92 -9.84
N LEU A 104 -0.95 12.92 -10.64
CA LEU A 104 -1.75 14.12 -10.86
C LEU A 104 -2.57 13.95 -12.12
N CYS A 105 -3.89 14.11 -12.00
CA CYS A 105 -4.81 14.04 -13.10
C CYS A 105 -5.46 15.40 -13.38
N ALA A 106 -5.35 15.89 -14.61
CA ALA A 106 -6.16 16.99 -15.10
C ALA A 106 -7.61 16.54 -15.25
N VAL A 107 -8.51 17.36 -14.73
CA VAL A 107 -9.95 17.12 -14.73
C VAL A 107 -10.65 18.29 -15.37
N ASP A 108 -11.57 18.00 -16.28
CA ASP A 108 -12.42 19.03 -16.88
C ASP A 108 -13.57 19.41 -15.95
N VAL A 109 -14.30 20.48 -16.30
CA VAL A 109 -15.51 20.96 -15.60
C VAL A 109 -16.55 19.85 -15.43
N ALA A 110 -16.60 18.89 -16.36
CA ALA A 110 -17.47 17.70 -16.31
C ALA A 110 -16.94 16.56 -15.42
N ARG A 111 -15.85 16.76 -14.66
CA ARG A 111 -15.13 15.73 -13.88
C ARG A 111 -14.60 14.54 -14.70
N THR A 112 -14.49 14.71 -16.01
CA THR A 112 -13.83 13.75 -16.88
C THR A 112 -12.32 13.93 -16.75
N VAL A 113 -11.62 12.84 -16.44
CA VAL A 113 -10.16 12.80 -16.43
C VAL A 113 -9.68 12.92 -17.87
N LEU A 114 -8.90 13.96 -18.13
CA LEU A 114 -8.33 14.19 -19.46
C LEU A 114 -6.95 13.55 -19.59
N HIS A 115 -6.11 13.73 -18.56
CA HIS A 115 -4.72 13.30 -18.59
C HIS A 115 -4.21 13.06 -17.17
N CYS A 116 -3.37 12.05 -16.96
CA CYS A 116 -2.74 11.76 -15.69
C CYS A 116 -1.23 11.59 -15.87
N GLU A 117 -0.48 12.08 -14.90
CA GLU A 117 0.97 12.01 -14.88
C GLU A 117 1.47 11.49 -13.54
N ASP A 118 2.50 10.65 -13.57
CA ASP A 118 3.08 10.05 -12.37
C ASP A 118 3.95 11.05 -11.60
N LEU A 119 3.64 11.19 -10.32
CA LEU A 119 4.43 11.95 -9.36
C LEU A 119 5.72 11.22 -9.01
N MET A 120 6.79 11.99 -8.84
CA MET A 120 7.97 11.49 -8.15
C MET A 120 7.62 11.21 -6.69
N ARG A 121 7.96 10.00 -6.20
CA ARG A 121 7.97 9.73 -4.75
C ARG A 121 9.07 10.60 -4.13
N GLN A 122 8.66 11.56 -3.31
CA GLN A 122 9.56 12.29 -2.40
C GLN A 122 9.93 11.41 -1.20
#